data_AF-A0A1E4Y5D6-F1
#
_entry.id   AF-A0A1E4Y5D6-F1
#
_cell.length_a   1.000
_cell.length_b   1.000
_cell.length_c   1.000
_cell.angle_alpha   90.00
_cell.angle_beta   90.00
_cell.angle_gamma   90.00
#
_symmetry.space_group_name_H-M   'P 1'
#
loop_
_entity.id
_entity.type
_entity.pdbx_description
1 polymer ?
#
loop_
_entity_poly.entity_id
_entity_poly.type
_entity_poly.pdbx_seq_one_letter_code
_entity_poly.pdbx_strand_id
1 'polypeptide(L)'
;MLQQVTETDDALIDRLQRSAFDYFMLYTNPENGLVADTSIKTSHCSIAAVGFALSSYPVAVERGWISRADAAKRVLAALDFFADSQQGTERGATGHRGFYYHFLYMETGNRAWNSELSTIDTGLLLLGVLTAAAYFTGNSQVERDLRKQAKFLYERCDWHWALNKGQTISMGWKPASGFLRWRYQGYDEAIFLYVLALGSPTHPVPPSSYDAFASTYTWMMFKDTPFLYAGPLFIHLFSHAWIDFRGIRDKHVADKDTDYFRNTQTAISVQRDYTERNPGHFVGYTKDIWGLSACDGPNPTGTKHSLRYAPKVFGYAARGAPLGPDDGTIAPWGPLSCLAFDRQAALDGTRALLSTYPNLLLDGRFPGGFNPSVKGPGPEGWVDDRSVAIDQGLLVMMIENARTGMIWNLMRRSPILRTGLERAGFTGGWLDEKPALA
;
A
#
# COMPACT_ATOMS: atom_id res chain seq x y z
N MET A 1 19.63 19.59 34.44
CA MET A 1 20.01 18.94 33.17
C MET A 1 19.19 17.67 33.05
N LEU A 2 18.06 17.72 32.34
CA LEU A 2 17.37 16.49 31.94
C LEU A 2 18.19 15.91 30.79
N GLN A 3 18.85 14.79 31.05
CA GLN A 3 19.56 14.02 30.03
C GLN A 3 18.49 13.58 29.02
N GLN A 4 18.44 14.19 27.84
CA GLN A 4 17.71 13.64 26.71
C GLN A 4 18.35 12.30 26.40
N VAL A 5 17.71 11.21 26.83
CA VAL A 5 18.09 9.88 26.41
C VAL A 5 17.67 9.79 24.94
N THR A 6 18.66 9.87 24.05
CA THR A 6 18.42 9.64 22.62
C THR A 6 17.98 8.19 22.44
N GLU A 7 16.75 7.99 22.00
CA GLU A 7 16.22 6.66 21.63
C GLU A 7 17.12 6.06 20.53
N THR A 8 17.50 4.79 20.66
CA THR A 8 18.26 4.11 19.61
C THR A 8 17.39 3.92 18.36
N ASP A 9 18.01 3.78 17.19
CA ASP A 9 17.25 3.55 15.95
C ASP A 9 16.36 2.31 16.04
N ASP A 10 16.86 1.24 16.65
CA ASP A 10 16.08 0.01 16.77
C ASP A 10 14.89 0.16 17.72
N ALA A 11 15.04 0.89 18.84
CA ALA A 11 13.93 1.16 19.76
C ALA A 11 12.86 2.06 19.11
N LEU A 12 13.28 3.07 18.36
CA LEU A 12 12.39 3.94 17.58
C LEU A 12 11.60 3.14 16.54
N ILE A 13 12.30 2.32 15.76
CA ILE A 13 11.69 1.46 14.74
C ILE A 13 10.72 0.46 15.38
N ASP A 14 11.12 -0.22 16.46
CA ASP A 14 10.28 -1.20 17.16
C ASP A 14 8.98 -0.57 17.68
N ARG A 15 9.09 0.62 18.29
CA ARG A 15 7.93 1.35 18.81
C ARG A 15 6.97 1.75 17.69
N LEU A 16 7.48 2.34 16.60
CA LEU A 16 6.63 2.78 15.48
C LEU A 16 6.02 1.60 14.72
N GLN A 17 6.78 0.51 14.51
CA GLN A 17 6.27 -0.71 13.88
C GLN A 17 5.15 -1.34 14.72
N ARG A 18 5.34 -1.42 16.04
CA ARG A 18 4.34 -1.94 16.97
C ARG A 18 3.08 -1.07 16.99
N SER A 19 3.23 0.25 17.12
CA SER A 19 2.09 1.18 17.11
C SER A 19 1.30 1.12 15.80
N ALA A 20 1.98 0.97 14.66
CA ALA A 20 1.32 0.75 13.37
C ALA A 20 0.52 -0.57 13.36
N PHE A 21 1.07 -1.67 13.89
CA PHE A 21 0.33 -2.93 14.00
C PHE A 21 -0.87 -2.86 14.95
N ASP A 22 -0.75 -2.13 16.06
CA ASP A 22 -1.85 -1.97 17.02
C ASP A 22 -3.10 -1.35 16.38
N TYR A 23 -2.97 -0.63 15.25
CA TYR A 23 -4.12 -0.21 14.43
C TYR A 23 -5.04 -1.40 14.09
N PHE A 24 -4.49 -2.50 13.59
CA PHE A 24 -5.28 -3.67 13.21
C PHE A 24 -5.87 -4.41 14.40
N MET A 25 -5.30 -4.23 15.60
CA MET A 25 -5.89 -4.79 16.82
C MET A 25 -7.10 -3.98 17.29
N LEU A 26 -7.09 -2.66 17.07
CA LEU A 26 -8.15 -1.74 17.50
C LEU A 26 -9.29 -1.58 16.48
N TYR A 27 -8.96 -1.61 15.19
CA TYR A 27 -9.87 -1.19 14.11
C TYR A 27 -10.29 -2.34 13.18
N THR A 28 -10.09 -3.59 13.60
CA THR A 28 -10.62 -4.79 12.91
C THR A 28 -11.84 -5.31 13.64
N ASN A 29 -12.93 -5.57 12.91
CA ASN A 29 -14.05 -6.32 13.44
C ASN A 29 -13.64 -7.79 13.64
N PRO A 30 -13.57 -8.30 14.88
CA PRO A 30 -13.07 -9.65 15.15
C PRO A 30 -14.00 -10.76 14.66
N GLU A 31 -15.28 -10.47 14.39
CA GLU A 31 -16.27 -11.47 13.97
C GLU A 31 -16.14 -11.82 12.49
N ASN A 32 -15.84 -10.83 11.64
CA ASN A 32 -15.79 -10.99 10.17
C ASN A 32 -14.45 -10.56 9.55
N GLY A 33 -13.50 -10.09 10.35
CA GLY A 33 -12.16 -9.68 9.91
C GLY A 33 -12.11 -8.42 9.05
N LEU A 34 -13.22 -7.67 8.90
CA LEU A 34 -13.25 -6.41 8.17
C LEU A 34 -12.47 -5.33 8.93
N VAL A 35 -11.74 -4.49 8.20
CA VAL A 35 -10.82 -3.48 8.76
C VAL A 35 -11.27 -2.10 8.36
N ALA A 36 -11.50 -1.24 9.35
CA ALA A 36 -11.85 0.16 9.12
C ALA A 36 -10.73 0.90 8.38
N ASP A 37 -11.12 1.67 7.36
CA ASP A 37 -10.21 2.43 6.50
C ASP A 37 -9.39 3.48 7.28
N THR A 38 -10.04 4.16 8.23
CA THR A 38 -9.41 5.16 9.10
C THR A 38 -9.75 4.93 10.57
N SER A 39 -8.97 5.53 11.47
CA SER A 39 -9.14 5.41 12.92
C SER A 39 -10.41 6.09 13.50
N ILE A 40 -11.31 6.62 12.67
CA ILE A 40 -12.60 7.13 13.14
C ILE A 40 -13.56 5.98 13.44
N LYS A 41 -14.32 6.11 14.52
CA LYS A 41 -15.27 5.08 14.97
C LYS A 41 -16.32 4.69 13.93
N THR A 42 -16.71 5.61 13.06
CA THR A 42 -17.74 5.41 12.02
C THR A 42 -17.14 5.10 10.64
N SER A 43 -15.85 4.73 10.57
CA SER A 43 -15.21 4.40 9.30
C SER A 43 -15.84 3.14 8.71
N HIS A 44 -16.05 3.14 7.40
CA HIS A 44 -16.35 1.90 6.69
C HIS A 44 -15.08 1.05 6.55
N CYS A 45 -15.28 -0.22 6.21
CA CYS A 45 -14.19 -1.11 5.85
C CYS A 45 -13.59 -0.70 4.51
N SER A 46 -12.27 -0.73 4.40
CA SER A 46 -11.56 -0.79 3.11
C SER A 46 -11.05 -2.21 2.89
N ILE A 47 -11.33 -2.81 1.73
CA ILE A 47 -10.84 -4.17 1.45
C ILE A 47 -9.31 -4.20 1.26
N ALA A 48 -8.70 -3.08 0.85
CA ALA A 48 -7.25 -2.94 0.83
C ALA A 48 -6.67 -3.00 2.24
N ALA A 49 -7.31 -2.31 3.20
CA ALA A 49 -6.94 -2.36 4.61
C ALA A 49 -6.95 -3.79 5.16
N VAL A 50 -7.92 -4.62 4.75
CA VAL A 50 -7.93 -6.05 5.09
C VAL A 50 -6.70 -6.75 4.51
N GLY A 51 -6.36 -6.54 3.24
CA GLY A 51 -5.16 -7.11 2.62
C GLY A 51 -3.86 -6.79 3.37
N PHE A 52 -3.71 -5.55 3.80
CA PHE A 52 -2.58 -5.12 4.63
C PHE A 52 -2.59 -5.76 6.04
N ALA A 53 -3.76 -5.88 6.67
CA ALA A 53 -3.89 -6.54 7.97
C ALA A 53 -3.51 -8.02 7.89
N LEU A 54 -4.02 -8.74 6.89
CA LEU A 54 -3.71 -10.15 6.63
C LEU A 54 -2.21 -10.38 6.42
N SER A 55 -1.54 -9.43 5.76
CA SER A 55 -0.08 -9.45 5.54
C SER A 55 0.72 -9.12 6.80
N SER A 56 0.12 -8.36 7.72
CA SER A 56 0.75 -7.92 8.97
C SER A 56 0.68 -8.98 10.09
N TYR A 57 -0.30 -9.88 10.06
CA TYR A 57 -0.43 -10.93 11.08
C TYR A 57 0.77 -11.88 11.17
N PRO A 58 1.37 -12.36 10.05
CA PRO A 58 2.64 -13.09 10.10
C PRO A 58 3.73 -12.34 10.86
N VAL A 59 3.90 -11.04 10.57
CA VAL A 59 4.90 -10.19 11.25
C VAL A 59 4.64 -10.16 12.75
N ALA A 60 3.38 -9.97 13.15
CA ALA A 60 3.00 -9.91 14.55
C ALA A 60 3.23 -11.22 15.31
N VAL A 61 3.14 -12.38 14.64
CA VAL A 61 3.48 -13.68 15.21
C VAL A 61 4.99 -13.79 15.42
N GLU A 62 5.80 -13.50 14.41
CA GLU A 62 7.27 -13.57 14.51
C GLU A 62 7.84 -12.56 15.50
N ARG A 63 7.16 -11.42 15.68
CA ARG A 63 7.51 -10.40 16.69
C ARG A 63 6.95 -10.70 18.08
N GLY A 64 6.18 -11.77 18.25
CA GLY A 64 5.59 -12.17 19.53
C GLY A 64 4.52 -11.22 20.06
N TRP A 65 3.90 -10.40 19.20
CA TRP A 65 2.83 -9.47 19.60
C TRP A 65 1.48 -10.18 19.76
N ILE A 66 1.25 -11.23 18.97
CA ILE A 66 0.08 -12.12 19.09
C ILE A 66 0.51 -13.57 18.91
N SER A 67 -0.28 -14.51 19.44
CA SER A 67 -0.02 -15.94 19.22
C SER A 67 -0.34 -16.34 17.78
N ARG A 68 0.37 -17.36 17.26
CA ARG A 68 0.07 -17.94 15.93
C ARG A 68 -1.38 -18.41 15.81
N ALA A 69 -1.92 -19.00 16.88
CA ALA A 69 -3.28 -19.52 16.89
C ALA A 69 -4.32 -18.38 16.80
N ASP A 70 -4.10 -17.28 17.50
CA ASP A 70 -5.01 -16.12 17.46
C ASP A 70 -4.93 -15.40 16.11
N ALA A 71 -3.71 -15.28 15.56
CA ALA A 71 -3.49 -14.76 14.22
C ALA A 71 -4.22 -15.58 13.15
N ALA A 72 -4.08 -16.91 13.18
CA ALA A 72 -4.73 -17.81 12.24
C ALA A 72 -6.26 -17.73 12.30
N LYS A 73 -6.85 -17.57 13.51
CA LYS A 73 -8.29 -17.37 13.68
C LYS A 73 -8.77 -16.05 13.07
N ARG A 74 -8.04 -14.95 13.28
CA ARG A 74 -8.35 -13.63 12.71
C ARG A 74 -8.31 -13.66 11.18
N VAL A 75 -7.30 -14.31 10.62
CA VAL A 75 -7.21 -14.51 9.17
C VAL A 75 -8.40 -15.34 8.68
N LEU A 76 -8.67 -16.48 9.31
CA LEU A 76 -9.75 -17.36 8.86
C LEU A 76 -11.11 -16.65 8.90
N ALA A 77 -11.40 -15.84 9.92
CA ALA A 77 -12.63 -15.05 10.00
C ALA A 77 -12.83 -14.13 8.79
N ALA A 78 -11.77 -13.43 8.36
CA ALA A 78 -11.80 -12.59 7.16
C ALA A 78 -12.03 -13.42 5.89
N LEU A 79 -11.29 -14.53 5.75
CA LEU A 79 -11.36 -15.39 4.57
C LEU A 79 -12.71 -16.07 4.43
N ASP A 80 -13.29 -16.59 5.51
CA ASP A 80 -14.63 -17.17 5.53
C ASP A 80 -15.69 -16.11 5.19
N PHE A 81 -15.62 -14.92 5.79
CA PHE A 81 -16.51 -13.81 5.43
C PHE A 81 -16.49 -13.53 3.93
N PHE A 82 -15.31 -13.37 3.32
CA PHE A 82 -15.19 -13.06 1.90
C PHE A 82 -15.59 -14.24 0.99
N ALA A 83 -15.34 -15.48 1.43
CA ALA A 83 -15.68 -16.68 0.69
C ALA A 83 -17.19 -16.90 0.64
N ASP A 84 -17.87 -16.71 1.76
CA ASP A 84 -19.31 -16.88 1.92
C ASP A 84 -20.12 -15.63 1.52
N SER A 85 -19.43 -14.53 1.24
CA SER A 85 -20.07 -13.26 0.90
C SER A 85 -20.93 -13.31 -0.38
N GLN A 86 -22.02 -12.55 -0.36
CA GLN A 86 -22.92 -12.43 -1.49
C GLN A 86 -22.21 -11.83 -2.72
N GLN A 87 -22.26 -12.54 -3.85
CA GLN A 87 -21.75 -12.08 -5.15
C GLN A 87 -22.90 -11.70 -6.08
N GLY A 88 -22.92 -10.47 -6.56
CA GLY A 88 -24.03 -9.98 -7.37
C GLY A 88 -23.98 -8.49 -7.68
N THR A 89 -25.04 -7.99 -8.31
CA THR A 89 -25.16 -6.58 -8.73
C THR A 89 -26.09 -5.78 -7.82
N GLU A 90 -26.81 -6.47 -6.93
CA GLU A 90 -27.69 -5.93 -5.92
C GLU A 90 -26.94 -5.14 -4.84
N ARG A 91 -27.68 -4.30 -4.10
CA ARG A 91 -27.10 -3.42 -3.07
C ARG A 91 -26.47 -4.19 -1.91
N GLY A 92 -26.96 -5.39 -1.62
CA GLY A 92 -26.43 -6.27 -0.56
C GLY A 92 -25.25 -7.13 -0.99
N ALA A 93 -24.76 -7.00 -2.22
CA ALA A 93 -23.58 -7.74 -2.65
C ALA A 93 -22.31 -7.13 -2.04
N THR A 94 -21.40 -8.00 -1.60
CA THR A 94 -20.03 -7.65 -1.16
C THR A 94 -19.08 -7.57 -2.35
N GLY A 95 -19.39 -8.31 -3.42
CA GLY A 95 -18.58 -8.30 -4.64
C GLY A 95 -19.36 -8.80 -5.86
N HIS A 96 -18.67 -8.88 -7.00
CA HIS A 96 -19.18 -9.48 -8.22
C HIS A 96 -18.01 -10.04 -9.02
N ARG A 97 -18.20 -11.19 -9.70
CA ARG A 97 -17.17 -11.83 -10.55
C ARG A 97 -15.86 -12.11 -9.81
N GLY A 98 -15.96 -12.36 -8.50
CA GLY A 98 -14.82 -12.56 -7.62
C GLY A 98 -14.15 -11.28 -7.12
N PHE A 99 -14.39 -10.12 -7.75
CA PHE A 99 -13.95 -8.81 -7.29
C PHE A 99 -14.83 -8.27 -6.18
N TYR A 100 -14.30 -7.35 -5.38
CA TYR A 100 -14.99 -6.78 -4.22
C TYR A 100 -15.12 -5.27 -4.30
N TYR A 101 -16.15 -4.74 -3.65
CA TYR A 101 -16.34 -3.30 -3.55
C TYR A 101 -15.26 -2.72 -2.64
N HIS A 102 -14.67 -1.58 -3.04
CA HIS A 102 -13.61 -0.92 -2.28
C HIS A 102 -14.02 -0.70 -0.82
N PHE A 103 -15.22 -0.13 -0.61
CA PHE A 103 -15.76 0.12 0.71
C PHE A 103 -16.97 -0.73 1.03
N LEU A 104 -16.96 -1.32 2.23
CA LEU A 104 -18.02 -2.16 2.79
C LEU A 104 -18.46 -1.64 4.16
N TYR A 105 -19.73 -1.78 4.49
CA TYR A 105 -20.19 -1.55 5.87
C TYR A 105 -19.56 -2.58 6.81
N MET A 106 -19.01 -2.12 7.94
CA MET A 106 -18.20 -2.95 8.86
C MET A 106 -18.95 -4.16 9.44
N GLU A 107 -20.25 -4.02 9.68
CA GLU A 107 -21.06 -5.05 10.34
C GLU A 107 -21.65 -6.03 9.33
N THR A 108 -22.11 -5.52 8.19
CA THR A 108 -22.87 -6.32 7.22
C THR A 108 -22.05 -6.84 6.07
N GLY A 109 -20.93 -6.19 5.75
CA GLY A 109 -20.17 -6.50 4.55
C GLY A 109 -20.83 -6.08 3.24
N ASN A 110 -21.95 -5.37 3.30
CA ASN A 110 -22.63 -4.84 2.12
C ASN A 110 -21.86 -3.66 1.55
N ARG A 111 -21.97 -3.45 0.24
CA ARG A 111 -21.41 -2.27 -0.44
C ARG A 111 -21.78 -0.96 0.27
N ALA A 112 -20.76 -0.20 0.69
CA ALA A 112 -20.95 1.13 1.24
C ALA A 112 -21.14 2.16 0.12
N TRP A 113 -22.06 3.10 0.34
CA TRP A 113 -22.34 4.20 -0.58
C TRP A 113 -22.55 3.74 -2.05
N ASN A 114 -21.91 4.44 -3.00
CA ASN A 114 -21.82 4.09 -4.41
C ASN A 114 -20.40 3.63 -4.78
N SER A 115 -19.75 2.90 -3.86
CA SER A 115 -18.41 2.35 -4.07
C SER A 115 -18.36 1.46 -5.31
N GLU A 116 -17.29 1.55 -6.07
CA GLU A 116 -16.94 0.65 -7.18
C GLU A 116 -16.44 -0.70 -6.68
N LEU A 117 -16.65 -1.73 -7.50
CA LEU A 117 -15.73 -2.87 -7.47
C LEU A 117 -14.37 -2.34 -7.91
N SER A 118 -13.40 -2.43 -7.01
CA SER A 118 -12.05 -1.94 -7.25
C SER A 118 -11.13 -3.10 -7.53
N THR A 119 -10.50 -3.08 -8.71
CA THR A 119 -9.60 -4.16 -9.11
C THR A 119 -8.28 -4.09 -8.35
N ILE A 120 -7.74 -2.88 -8.11
CA ILE A 120 -6.52 -2.71 -7.30
C ILE A 120 -6.74 -3.12 -5.85
N ASP A 121 -7.84 -2.70 -5.23
CA ASP A 121 -8.11 -3.03 -3.82
C ASP A 121 -8.44 -4.52 -3.64
N THR A 122 -9.11 -5.13 -4.64
CA THR A 122 -9.25 -6.60 -4.69
C THR A 122 -7.87 -7.26 -4.81
N GLY A 123 -6.97 -6.75 -5.63
CA GLY A 123 -5.61 -7.28 -5.72
C GLY A 123 -4.82 -7.16 -4.42
N LEU A 124 -4.92 -6.03 -3.70
CA LEU A 124 -4.31 -5.83 -2.39
C LEU A 124 -4.88 -6.81 -1.34
N LEU A 125 -6.20 -7.00 -1.33
CA LEU A 125 -6.85 -8.02 -0.51
C LEU A 125 -6.26 -9.41 -0.80
N LEU A 126 -6.18 -9.79 -2.07
CA LEU A 126 -5.68 -11.11 -2.49
C LEU A 126 -4.20 -11.30 -2.17
N LEU A 127 -3.35 -10.28 -2.27
CA LEU A 127 -1.97 -10.36 -1.79
C LEU A 127 -1.92 -10.69 -0.29
N GLY A 128 -2.77 -10.07 0.52
CA GLY A 128 -2.90 -10.39 1.94
C GLY A 128 -3.36 -11.82 2.20
N VAL A 129 -4.40 -12.25 1.48
CA VAL A 129 -4.91 -13.64 1.52
C VAL A 129 -3.80 -14.64 1.19
N LEU A 130 -3.05 -14.41 0.11
CA LEU A 130 -1.97 -15.29 -0.33
C LEU A 130 -0.77 -15.26 0.63
N THR A 131 -0.44 -14.09 1.19
CA THR A 131 0.61 -13.95 2.21
C THR A 131 0.28 -14.77 3.45
N ALA A 132 -0.95 -14.66 3.95
CA ALA A 132 -1.38 -15.43 5.10
C ALA A 132 -1.38 -16.93 4.80
N ALA A 133 -1.88 -17.36 3.64
CA ALA A 133 -1.86 -18.78 3.26
C ALA A 133 -0.44 -19.35 3.12
N ALA A 134 0.52 -18.56 2.65
CA ALA A 134 1.93 -18.95 2.56
C ALA A 134 2.59 -19.12 3.94
N TYR A 135 2.15 -18.36 4.96
CA TYR A 135 2.71 -18.41 6.31
C TYR A 135 2.03 -19.47 7.20
N PHE A 136 0.71 -19.59 7.09
CA PHE A 136 -0.11 -20.49 7.90
C PHE A 136 -0.20 -21.90 7.28
N THR A 137 0.90 -22.65 7.33
CA THR A 137 1.07 -23.99 6.72
C THR A 137 0.90 -25.17 7.68
N GLY A 138 0.58 -24.92 8.94
CA GLY A 138 0.42 -25.94 9.97
C GLY A 138 -0.70 -26.94 9.70
N ASN A 139 -0.69 -28.02 10.47
CA ASN A 139 -1.62 -29.15 10.38
C ASN A 139 -2.89 -28.97 11.24
N SER A 140 -3.17 -27.78 11.76
CA SER A 140 -4.43 -27.51 12.45
C SER A 140 -5.60 -27.41 11.44
N GLN A 141 -6.83 -27.65 11.90
CA GLN A 141 -8.01 -27.48 11.05
C GLN A 141 -8.14 -26.03 10.56
N VAL A 142 -7.91 -25.05 11.45
CA VAL A 142 -7.93 -23.61 11.13
C VAL A 142 -6.97 -23.27 9.99
N GLU A 143 -5.72 -23.73 10.05
CA GLU A 143 -4.73 -23.41 9.01
C GLU A 143 -5.03 -24.15 7.68
N ARG A 144 -5.62 -25.36 7.73
CA ARG A 144 -6.10 -26.05 6.52
C ARG A 144 -7.24 -25.30 5.84
N ASP A 145 -8.24 -24.88 6.61
CA ASP A 145 -9.41 -24.16 6.08
C ASP A 145 -8.98 -22.80 5.52
N LEU A 146 -8.08 -22.09 6.21
CA LEU A 146 -7.47 -20.85 5.73
C LEU A 146 -6.85 -21.04 4.34
N ARG A 147 -6.00 -22.06 4.15
CA ARG A 147 -5.37 -22.32 2.84
C ARG A 147 -6.40 -22.68 1.76
N LYS A 148 -7.45 -23.43 2.12
CA LYS A 148 -8.55 -23.77 1.22
C LYS A 148 -9.32 -22.53 0.78
N GLN A 149 -9.69 -21.65 1.71
CA GLN A 149 -10.41 -20.42 1.40
C GLN A 149 -9.54 -19.46 0.59
N ALA A 150 -8.25 -19.33 0.94
CA ALA A 150 -7.33 -18.49 0.20
C ALA A 150 -7.24 -18.90 -1.28
N LYS A 151 -7.14 -20.21 -1.55
CA LYS A 151 -7.17 -20.75 -2.90
C LYS A 151 -8.49 -20.41 -3.61
N PHE A 152 -9.62 -20.66 -2.98
CA PHE A 152 -10.94 -20.36 -3.54
C PHE A 152 -11.11 -18.88 -3.90
N LEU A 153 -10.76 -17.98 -2.98
CA LEU A 153 -10.84 -16.53 -3.15
C LEU A 153 -9.98 -16.01 -4.31
N TYR A 154 -8.78 -16.56 -4.47
CA TYR A 154 -7.92 -16.19 -5.58
C TYR A 154 -8.46 -16.73 -6.93
N GLU A 155 -8.84 -18.00 -6.97
CA GLU A 155 -9.26 -18.68 -8.20
C GLU A 155 -10.63 -18.20 -8.72
N ARG A 156 -11.49 -17.64 -7.86
CA ARG A 156 -12.80 -17.10 -8.28
C ARG A 156 -12.74 -15.75 -9.00
N CYS A 157 -11.61 -15.05 -8.98
CA CYS A 157 -11.48 -13.73 -9.60
C CYS A 157 -11.35 -13.83 -11.12
N ASP A 158 -12.31 -13.25 -11.84
CA ASP A 158 -12.37 -13.26 -13.30
C ASP A 158 -11.52 -12.13 -13.91
N TRP A 159 -10.18 -12.28 -13.90
CA TRP A 159 -9.27 -11.24 -14.39
C TRP A 159 -9.47 -10.90 -15.87
N HIS A 160 -9.86 -11.89 -16.68
CA HIS A 160 -10.23 -11.66 -18.07
C HIS A 160 -11.45 -10.73 -18.20
N TRP A 161 -12.48 -10.87 -17.36
CA TRP A 161 -13.62 -9.93 -17.31
C TRP A 161 -13.16 -8.50 -16.99
N ALA A 162 -12.20 -8.32 -16.09
CA ALA A 162 -11.68 -7.01 -15.70
C ALA A 162 -10.97 -6.23 -16.83
N LEU A 163 -10.60 -6.90 -17.93
CA LEU A 163 -10.12 -6.23 -19.14
C LEU A 163 -11.21 -5.42 -19.85
N ASN A 164 -12.50 -5.74 -19.65
CA ASN A 164 -13.59 -5.08 -20.36
C ASN A 164 -13.34 -4.97 -21.88
N LYS A 165 -12.91 -6.08 -22.51
CA LYS A 165 -12.55 -6.19 -23.93
C LYS A 165 -11.40 -5.29 -24.43
N GLY A 166 -10.70 -4.58 -23.55
CA GLY A 166 -9.49 -3.82 -23.89
C GLY A 166 -8.21 -4.58 -23.52
N GLN A 167 -7.06 -3.90 -23.62
CA GLN A 167 -5.76 -4.53 -23.39
C GLN A 167 -5.27 -4.43 -21.94
N THR A 168 -5.59 -3.35 -21.23
CA THR A 168 -5.19 -3.12 -19.82
C THR A 168 -6.29 -3.49 -18.83
N ILE A 169 -6.04 -3.60 -17.54
CA ILE A 169 -7.10 -3.82 -16.54
C ILE A 169 -7.86 -2.51 -16.30
N SER A 170 -9.20 -2.57 -16.26
CA SER A 170 -10.05 -1.44 -15.87
C SER A 170 -9.93 -1.16 -14.38
N MET A 171 -9.88 0.10 -13.96
CA MET A 171 -9.72 0.45 -12.53
C MET A 171 -10.88 -0.09 -11.67
N GLY A 172 -12.10 -0.07 -12.21
CA GLY A 172 -13.24 -0.63 -11.50
C GLY A 172 -14.50 -0.76 -12.33
N TRP A 173 -15.58 -1.12 -11.65
CA TRP A 173 -16.91 -1.33 -12.22
C TRP A 173 -18.01 -0.98 -11.20
N LYS A 174 -19.17 -0.50 -11.66
CA LYS A 174 -20.35 -0.24 -10.83
C LYS A 174 -21.60 -0.87 -11.46
N PRO A 175 -22.54 -1.43 -10.68
CA PRO A 175 -23.76 -2.02 -11.24
C PRO A 175 -24.57 -1.11 -12.15
N ALA A 176 -24.67 0.17 -11.80
CA ALA A 176 -25.50 1.11 -12.55
C ALA A 176 -24.85 1.60 -13.86
N SER A 177 -23.51 1.64 -13.93
CA SER A 177 -22.79 2.31 -15.03
C SER A 177 -21.81 1.42 -15.77
N GLY A 178 -21.62 0.17 -15.36
CA GLY A 178 -20.61 -0.71 -15.93
C GLY A 178 -19.20 -0.32 -15.50
N PHE A 179 -18.22 -0.64 -16.35
CA PHE A 179 -16.81 -0.35 -16.11
C PHE A 179 -16.53 1.16 -16.08
N LEU A 180 -15.61 1.56 -15.21
CA LEU A 180 -15.11 2.92 -15.18
C LEU A 180 -14.37 3.25 -16.49
N ARG A 181 -14.34 4.54 -16.86
CA ARG A 181 -13.59 5.00 -18.03
C ARG A 181 -12.07 4.83 -17.88
N TRP A 182 -11.59 4.78 -16.63
CA TRP A 182 -10.18 4.78 -16.30
C TRP A 182 -9.62 3.35 -16.25
N ARG A 183 -8.39 3.19 -16.72
CA ARG A 183 -7.68 1.92 -16.84
C ARG A 183 -6.25 2.12 -16.37
N TYR A 184 -5.63 1.09 -15.82
CA TYR A 184 -4.24 1.20 -15.37
C TYR A 184 -3.30 1.45 -16.53
N GLN A 185 -2.38 2.37 -16.31
CA GLN A 185 -1.37 2.84 -17.24
C GLN A 185 -0.10 3.04 -16.44
N GLY A 186 0.93 2.26 -16.77
CA GLY A 186 2.18 2.33 -16.05
C GLY A 186 2.97 3.61 -16.36
N TYR A 187 3.91 4.01 -15.54
CA TYR A 187 4.25 3.40 -14.27
C TYR A 187 3.28 3.92 -13.19
N ASP A 188 2.52 3.00 -12.58
CA ASP A 188 1.59 3.24 -11.47
C ASP A 188 1.70 2.08 -10.45
N GLU A 189 0.87 2.07 -9.41
CA GLU A 189 0.94 1.09 -8.32
C GLU A 189 0.62 -0.37 -8.74
N ALA A 190 0.11 -0.59 -9.96
CA ALA A 190 -0.59 -1.79 -10.37
C ALA A 190 0.30 -2.94 -10.87
N ILE A 191 1.63 -2.90 -10.72
CA ILE A 191 2.48 -4.05 -11.13
C ILE A 191 2.01 -5.34 -10.48
N PHE A 192 1.77 -5.33 -9.16
CA PHE A 192 1.29 -6.53 -8.47
C PHE A 192 -0.07 -7.01 -9.01
N LEU A 193 -0.94 -6.11 -9.48
CA LEU A 193 -2.25 -6.43 -10.03
C LEU A 193 -2.10 -7.26 -11.30
N TYR A 194 -1.19 -6.86 -12.19
CA TYR A 194 -0.88 -7.65 -13.39
C TYR A 194 -0.20 -8.96 -13.06
N VAL A 195 0.70 -9.00 -12.07
CA VAL A 195 1.32 -10.26 -11.61
C VAL A 195 0.25 -11.23 -11.10
N LEU A 196 -0.70 -10.79 -10.28
CA LEU A 196 -1.82 -11.62 -9.84
C LEU A 196 -2.70 -12.08 -11.01
N ALA A 197 -3.04 -11.18 -11.93
CA ALA A 197 -3.90 -11.49 -13.06
C ALA A 197 -3.24 -12.49 -14.03
N LEU A 198 -1.94 -12.36 -14.29
CA LEU A 198 -1.17 -13.28 -15.12
C LEU A 198 -0.92 -14.62 -14.43
N GLY A 199 -0.75 -14.61 -13.10
CA GLY A 199 -0.55 -15.81 -12.29
C GLY A 199 -1.81 -16.68 -12.12
N SER A 200 -2.98 -16.20 -12.56
CA SER A 200 -4.24 -16.90 -12.33
C SER A 200 -4.31 -18.22 -13.10
N PRO A 201 -4.66 -19.34 -12.44
CA PRO A 201 -4.83 -20.62 -13.12
C PRO A 201 -6.22 -20.77 -13.78
N THR A 202 -7.18 -19.89 -13.46
CA THR A 202 -8.58 -20.01 -13.89
C THR A 202 -8.97 -18.97 -14.94
N HIS A 203 -8.74 -17.69 -14.65
CA HIS A 203 -9.21 -16.58 -15.49
C HIS A 203 -8.08 -15.58 -15.81
N PRO A 204 -6.92 -16.01 -16.32
CA PRO A 204 -5.79 -15.10 -16.52
C PRO A 204 -6.05 -14.07 -17.63
N VAL A 205 -5.38 -12.92 -17.51
CA VAL A 205 -5.18 -12.00 -18.64
C VAL A 205 -4.04 -12.52 -19.55
N PRO A 206 -4.00 -12.17 -20.83
CA PRO A 206 -2.88 -12.54 -21.70
C PRO A 206 -1.61 -11.74 -21.33
N PRO A 207 -0.39 -12.28 -21.54
CA PRO A 207 0.88 -11.56 -21.34
C PRO A 207 0.92 -10.17 -22.00
N SER A 208 0.30 -10.03 -23.18
CA SER A 208 0.19 -8.74 -23.89
C SER A 208 -0.51 -7.64 -23.09
N SER A 209 -1.29 -7.98 -22.06
CA SER A 209 -1.91 -7.00 -21.17
C SER A 209 -0.89 -6.28 -20.30
N TYR A 210 0.15 -6.98 -19.83
CA TYR A 210 1.26 -6.35 -19.10
C TYR A 210 2.10 -5.49 -20.04
N ASP A 211 2.39 -5.97 -21.25
CA ASP A 211 3.08 -5.17 -22.27
C ASP A 211 2.33 -3.86 -22.57
N ALA A 212 1.00 -3.91 -22.72
CA ALA A 212 0.18 -2.73 -22.96
C ALA A 212 0.25 -1.75 -21.77
N PHE A 213 0.21 -2.26 -20.54
CA PHE A 213 0.37 -1.47 -19.33
C PHE A 213 1.75 -0.81 -19.22
N ALA A 214 2.81 -1.57 -19.45
CA ALA A 214 4.18 -1.09 -19.29
C ALA A 214 4.63 -0.20 -20.47
N SER A 215 3.94 -0.26 -21.61
CA SER A 215 4.19 0.63 -22.76
C SER A 215 3.98 2.12 -22.46
N THR A 216 3.21 2.47 -21.42
CA THR A 216 2.95 3.87 -21.04
C THR A 216 3.97 4.43 -20.05
N TYR A 217 4.98 3.62 -19.65
CA TYR A 217 6.01 4.02 -18.70
C TYR A 217 6.67 5.34 -19.11
N THR A 218 6.64 6.29 -18.18
CA THR A 218 7.29 7.59 -18.35
C THR A 218 8.63 7.58 -17.63
N TRP A 219 9.70 7.92 -18.35
CA TRP A 219 11.05 8.02 -17.80
C TRP A 219 11.44 9.48 -17.63
N MET A 220 12.11 9.79 -16.52
CA MET A 220 12.73 11.09 -16.26
C MET A 220 14.21 10.90 -15.91
N MET A 221 14.97 11.99 -15.95
CA MET A 221 16.36 12.02 -15.50
C MET A 221 16.44 12.68 -14.13
N PHE A 222 17.13 12.03 -13.19
CA PHE A 222 17.59 12.66 -11.97
C PHE A 222 19.11 12.72 -12.02
N LYS A 223 19.64 13.93 -12.26
CA LYS A 223 21.05 14.13 -12.67
C LYS A 223 21.33 13.26 -13.90
N ASP A 224 22.30 12.36 -13.82
CA ASP A 224 22.67 11.44 -14.92
C ASP A 224 21.97 10.07 -14.84
N THR A 225 21.05 9.87 -13.89
CA THR A 225 20.38 8.58 -13.67
C THR A 225 18.95 8.61 -14.24
N PRO A 226 18.60 7.75 -15.22
CA PRO A 226 17.22 7.59 -15.65
C PRO A 226 16.40 6.84 -14.60
N PHE A 227 15.15 7.25 -14.38
CA PHE A 227 14.22 6.55 -13.49
C PHE A 227 12.79 6.58 -14.05
N LEU A 228 12.04 5.52 -13.78
CA LEU A 228 10.59 5.44 -13.99
C LEU A 228 9.91 6.41 -13.05
N TYR A 229 9.22 7.38 -13.64
CA TYR A 229 8.57 8.44 -12.94
C TYR A 229 7.13 8.08 -12.58
N ALA A 230 6.81 8.27 -11.30
CA ALA A 230 5.48 8.47 -10.77
C ALA A 230 5.59 9.46 -9.61
N GLY A 231 4.70 10.46 -9.56
CA GLY A 231 4.81 11.54 -8.59
C GLY A 231 4.63 11.07 -7.14
N PRO A 232 3.48 10.45 -6.80
CA PRO A 232 3.23 9.95 -5.44
C PRO A 232 4.15 8.83 -5.02
N LEU A 233 4.74 8.94 -3.82
CA LEU A 233 5.69 7.97 -3.29
C LEU A 233 5.09 6.56 -3.16
N PHE A 234 3.83 6.42 -2.77
CA PHE A 234 3.20 5.10 -2.55
C PHE A 234 3.25 4.19 -3.79
N ILE A 235 3.22 4.76 -5.01
CA ILE A 235 3.31 4.01 -6.27
C ILE A 235 4.62 3.21 -6.33
N HIS A 236 5.71 3.78 -5.82
CA HIS A 236 7.03 3.14 -5.75
C HIS A 236 7.17 2.16 -4.59
N LEU A 237 6.15 1.99 -3.74
CA LEU A 237 6.22 1.22 -2.49
C LEU A 237 5.22 0.06 -2.44
N PHE A 238 4.00 0.23 -2.95
CA PHE A 238 2.93 -0.75 -2.73
C PHE A 238 3.26 -2.13 -3.30
N SER A 239 3.67 -2.23 -4.56
CA SER A 239 4.07 -3.52 -5.14
C SER A 239 5.27 -4.13 -4.38
N HIS A 240 6.20 -3.29 -3.90
CA HIS A 240 7.37 -3.74 -3.14
C HIS A 240 7.03 -4.27 -1.75
N ALA A 241 5.86 -3.98 -1.17
CA ALA A 241 5.51 -4.54 0.13
C ALA A 241 5.40 -6.08 0.08
N TRP A 242 5.00 -6.63 -1.09
CA TRP A 242 4.85 -8.08 -1.30
C TRP A 242 5.87 -8.69 -2.26
N ILE A 243 6.24 -7.97 -3.32
CA ILE A 243 7.12 -8.49 -4.35
C ILE A 243 8.53 -7.97 -4.12
N ASP A 244 9.48 -8.90 -4.04
CA ASP A 244 10.89 -8.55 -3.96
C ASP A 244 11.45 -8.27 -5.35
N PHE A 245 11.60 -7.00 -5.71
CA PHE A 245 12.09 -6.63 -7.03
C PHE A 245 13.62 -6.58 -7.14
N ARG A 246 14.38 -6.94 -6.08
CA ARG A 246 15.84 -6.87 -6.11
C ARG A 246 16.40 -7.87 -7.12
N GLY A 247 17.08 -7.35 -8.14
CA GLY A 247 17.76 -8.16 -9.15
C GLY A 247 16.84 -8.86 -10.16
N ILE A 248 15.51 -8.67 -10.09
CA ILE A 248 14.59 -9.13 -11.13
C ILE A 248 14.23 -7.95 -12.05
N ARG A 249 14.14 -8.21 -13.35
CA ARG A 249 13.91 -7.19 -14.37
C ARG A 249 12.92 -7.69 -15.40
N ASP A 250 11.96 -6.85 -15.77
CA ASP A 250 11.22 -7.00 -17.02
C ASP A 250 12.00 -6.34 -18.17
N LYS A 251 11.48 -6.44 -19.40
CA LYS A 251 12.13 -5.80 -20.56
C LYS A 251 12.20 -4.27 -20.43
N HIS A 252 11.23 -3.65 -19.77
CA HIS A 252 11.11 -2.19 -19.73
C HIS A 252 12.17 -1.53 -18.83
N VAL A 253 12.55 -2.16 -17.72
CA VAL A 253 13.65 -1.67 -16.86
C VAL A 253 15.01 -2.22 -17.27
N ALA A 254 15.07 -3.39 -17.91
CA ALA A 254 16.30 -3.95 -18.44
C ALA A 254 16.97 -3.03 -19.48
N ASP A 255 16.17 -2.37 -20.33
CA ASP A 255 16.62 -1.39 -21.33
C ASP A 255 17.36 -0.17 -20.71
N LYS A 256 17.22 0.05 -19.41
CA LYS A 256 17.87 1.13 -18.64
C LYS A 256 18.90 0.62 -17.63
N ASP A 257 19.29 -0.64 -17.72
CA ASP A 257 20.20 -1.33 -16.79
C ASP A 257 19.84 -1.11 -15.30
N THR A 258 18.55 -1.13 -14.99
CA THR A 258 18.03 -0.94 -13.63
C THR A 258 17.07 -2.06 -13.25
N ASP A 259 16.61 -2.04 -12.00
CA ASP A 259 15.48 -2.82 -11.52
C ASP A 259 14.53 -1.89 -10.73
N TYR A 260 13.32 -2.36 -10.41
CA TYR A 260 12.34 -1.54 -9.71
C TYR A 260 12.79 -1.13 -8.30
N PHE A 261 13.71 -1.86 -7.67
CA PHE A 261 14.24 -1.53 -6.34
C PHE A 261 15.19 -0.33 -6.41
N ARG A 262 16.14 -0.35 -7.35
CA ARG A 262 17.04 0.76 -7.66
C ARG A 262 16.26 1.98 -8.18
N ASN A 263 15.18 1.75 -8.92
CA ASN A 263 14.28 2.81 -9.32
C ASN A 263 13.68 3.55 -8.12
N THR A 264 13.14 2.81 -7.14
CA THR A 264 12.59 3.37 -5.90
C THR A 264 13.65 4.14 -5.11
N GLN A 265 14.90 3.68 -5.04
CA GLN A 265 16.01 4.44 -4.43
C GLN A 265 16.23 5.80 -5.10
N THR A 266 16.11 5.85 -6.43
CA THR A 266 16.21 7.10 -7.19
C THR A 266 15.00 8.00 -6.94
N ALA A 267 13.78 7.44 -6.88
CA ALA A 267 12.57 8.19 -6.55
C ALA A 267 12.61 8.82 -5.14
N ILE A 268 13.18 8.11 -4.15
CA ILE A 268 13.44 8.65 -2.80
C ILE A 268 14.40 9.85 -2.87
N SER A 269 15.47 9.73 -3.65
CA SER A 269 16.44 10.82 -3.84
C SER A 269 15.79 12.04 -4.49
N VAL A 270 14.91 11.84 -5.47
CA VAL A 270 14.13 12.89 -6.14
C VAL A 270 13.19 13.61 -5.16
N GLN A 271 12.49 12.86 -4.31
CA GLN A 271 11.60 13.41 -3.29
C GLN A 271 12.37 14.33 -2.32
N ARG A 272 13.51 13.86 -1.81
CA ARG A 272 14.36 14.64 -0.88
C ARG A 272 14.97 15.88 -1.52
N ASP A 273 15.46 15.77 -2.76
CA ASP A 273 15.96 16.90 -3.53
C ASP A 273 14.86 17.95 -3.78
N TYR A 274 13.64 17.50 -4.08
CA TYR A 274 12.51 18.39 -4.31
C TYR A 274 12.13 19.17 -3.04
N THR A 275 12.04 18.50 -1.88
CA THR A 275 11.73 19.17 -0.61
C THR A 275 12.89 20.00 -0.08
N GLU A 276 14.14 19.67 -0.40
CA GLU A 276 15.30 20.53 -0.12
C GLU A 276 15.24 21.83 -0.92
N ARG A 277 14.93 21.76 -2.22
CA ARG A 277 14.77 22.95 -3.07
C ARG A 277 13.53 23.77 -2.71
N ASN A 278 12.48 23.12 -2.21
CA ASN A 278 11.23 23.71 -1.75
C ASN A 278 10.69 24.81 -2.69
N PRO A 279 10.35 24.49 -3.95
CA PRO A 279 9.92 25.49 -4.94
C PRO A 279 8.62 26.19 -4.56
N GLY A 280 7.80 25.59 -3.69
CA GLY A 280 6.57 26.18 -3.16
C GLY A 280 6.75 27.03 -1.91
N HIS A 281 7.98 27.14 -1.37
CA HIS A 281 8.30 27.86 -0.14
C HIS A 281 7.45 27.43 1.07
N PHE A 282 7.14 26.13 1.17
CA PHE A 282 6.35 25.56 2.27
C PHE A 282 7.14 25.48 3.57
N VAL A 283 6.45 25.66 4.69
CA VAL A 283 7.03 25.49 6.02
C VAL A 283 7.34 24.02 6.27
N GLY A 284 8.51 23.74 6.84
CA GLY A 284 8.94 22.41 7.25
C GLY A 284 9.72 21.63 6.19
N TYR A 285 9.56 21.93 4.90
CA TYR A 285 10.26 21.21 3.82
C TYR A 285 11.78 21.38 3.95
N THR A 286 12.47 20.24 4.01
CA THR A 286 13.94 20.15 3.97
C THR A 286 14.35 18.84 3.29
N LYS A 287 15.65 18.60 3.14
CA LYS A 287 16.18 17.30 2.68
C LYS A 287 15.80 16.11 3.58
N ASP A 288 15.48 16.38 4.85
CA ASP A 288 15.14 15.38 5.88
C ASP A 288 13.69 15.53 6.38
N ILE A 289 12.89 16.45 5.86
CA ILE A 289 11.44 16.51 6.13
C ILE A 289 10.75 16.44 4.77
N TRP A 290 10.36 15.21 4.42
CA TRP A 290 9.88 14.81 3.10
C TRP A 290 8.85 13.68 3.23
N GLY A 291 8.19 13.34 2.12
CA GLY A 291 7.16 12.30 2.07
C GLY A 291 5.94 12.76 1.28
N LEU A 292 6.11 13.04 -0.02
CA LEU A 292 5.02 13.48 -0.88
C LEU A 292 4.35 12.25 -1.50
N SER A 293 3.15 11.95 -0.98
CA SER A 293 2.36 10.80 -1.37
C SER A 293 0.87 11.16 -1.35
N ALA A 294 0.02 10.23 -1.81
CA ALA A 294 -1.40 10.36 -1.60
C ALA A 294 -1.73 10.39 -0.10
N CYS A 295 -2.38 11.46 0.34
CA CYS A 295 -2.79 11.65 1.72
C CYS A 295 -3.95 12.64 1.81
N ASP A 296 -4.60 12.63 2.97
CA ASP A 296 -5.51 13.69 3.36
C ASP A 296 -4.75 14.97 3.69
N GLY A 297 -5.41 16.08 3.44
CA GLY A 297 -4.91 17.43 3.61
C GLY A 297 -6.01 18.35 4.14
N PRO A 298 -5.65 19.60 4.47
CA PRO A 298 -6.60 20.55 5.00
C PRO A 298 -7.74 20.80 4.02
N ASN A 299 -8.96 20.86 4.55
CA ASN A 299 -10.12 21.22 3.74
C ASN A 299 -9.88 22.59 3.08
N PRO A 300 -10.16 22.73 1.77
CA PRO A 300 -10.10 24.03 1.10
C PRO A 300 -11.10 24.99 1.77
N THR A 301 -10.63 25.84 2.68
CA THR A 301 -11.47 26.83 3.34
C THR A 301 -11.52 28.09 2.49
N GLY A 302 -12.66 28.33 1.83
CA GLY A 302 -12.92 29.58 1.12
C GLY A 302 -14.19 29.57 0.28
N THR A 303 -15.17 30.38 0.68
CA THR A 303 -16.09 30.98 -0.30
C THR A 303 -15.25 31.82 -1.27
N LYS A 304 -15.65 31.91 -2.54
CA LYS A 304 -14.90 32.51 -3.68
C LYS A 304 -14.38 33.95 -3.49
N HIS A 305 -14.56 34.59 -2.33
CA HIS A 305 -14.31 36.01 -2.10
C HIS A 305 -13.36 36.37 -0.95
N SER A 306 -12.80 35.42 -0.20
CA SER A 306 -11.82 35.75 0.84
C SER A 306 -10.48 35.04 0.62
N LEU A 307 -9.43 35.85 0.52
CA LEU A 307 -8.00 35.52 0.54
C LEU A 307 -7.33 35.39 -0.84
N ARG A 308 -6.90 36.55 -1.36
CA ARG A 308 -5.84 36.69 -2.39
C ARG A 308 -4.47 36.09 -1.96
N TYR A 309 -4.37 35.56 -0.74
CA TYR A 309 -3.12 35.14 -0.08
C TYR A 309 -3.22 33.82 0.70
N ALA A 310 -4.32 33.06 0.59
CA ALA A 310 -4.37 31.73 1.21
C ALA A 310 -3.66 30.71 0.31
N PRO A 311 -2.85 29.77 0.87
CA PRO A 311 -2.28 28.68 0.09
C PRO A 311 -3.39 27.86 -0.55
N LYS A 312 -3.23 27.50 -1.82
CA LYS A 312 -4.15 26.57 -2.49
C LYS A 312 -3.91 25.18 -1.89
N VAL A 313 -4.76 24.78 -0.95
CA VAL A 313 -4.73 23.47 -0.31
C VAL A 313 -5.71 22.50 -0.98
N PHE A 314 -5.43 21.22 -0.84
CA PHE A 314 -6.28 20.11 -1.24
C PHE A 314 -6.71 19.33 -0.01
N GLY A 315 -7.95 18.81 -0.02
CA GLY A 315 -8.37 17.79 0.94
C GLY A 315 -7.59 16.49 0.69
N TYR A 316 -8.24 15.45 0.20
CA TYR A 316 -7.51 14.30 -0.34
C TYR A 316 -6.86 14.64 -1.69
N ALA A 317 -5.57 14.36 -1.84
CA ALA A 317 -4.87 14.48 -3.11
C ALA A 317 -3.69 13.50 -3.22
N ALA A 318 -3.46 13.00 -4.44
CA ALA A 318 -2.28 12.21 -4.80
C ALA A 318 -1.05 13.12 -4.96
N ARG A 319 -0.50 13.62 -3.84
CA ARG A 319 0.67 14.51 -3.84
C ARG A 319 1.91 13.78 -4.31
N GLY A 320 2.83 14.49 -4.95
CA GLY A 320 3.96 13.85 -5.58
C GLY A 320 5.05 14.81 -6.05
N ALA A 321 6.24 14.25 -6.25
CA ALA A 321 7.43 14.98 -6.68
C ALA A 321 8.09 14.32 -7.91
N PRO A 322 8.78 15.08 -8.77
CA PRO A 322 8.87 16.55 -8.75
C PRO A 322 7.70 17.21 -9.48
N LEU A 323 6.81 16.40 -10.06
CA LEU A 323 5.59 16.83 -10.73
C LEU A 323 4.41 16.20 -9.99
N GLY A 324 3.36 16.98 -9.75
CA GLY A 324 2.21 16.54 -8.98
C GLY A 324 1.53 17.70 -8.27
N PRO A 325 0.34 17.50 -7.70
CA PRO A 325 -0.21 18.46 -6.76
C PRO A 325 0.71 18.53 -5.53
N ASP A 326 1.06 19.74 -5.15
CA ASP A 326 1.83 20.04 -3.95
C ASP A 326 1.24 21.30 -3.30
N ASP A 327 0.93 21.19 -2.02
CA ASP A 327 0.38 22.26 -1.19
C ASP A 327 1.07 22.35 0.18
N GLY A 328 2.24 21.73 0.32
CA GLY A 328 2.98 21.69 1.59
C GLY A 328 2.51 20.60 2.56
N THR A 329 1.49 19.80 2.22
CA THR A 329 1.09 18.66 3.06
C THR A 329 2.03 17.48 2.85
N ILE A 330 2.42 16.84 3.93
CA ILE A 330 3.36 15.71 3.98
C ILE A 330 2.64 14.48 4.51
N ALA A 331 2.94 13.32 3.93
CA ALA A 331 2.59 12.01 4.47
C ALA A 331 3.70 11.56 5.45
N PRO A 332 3.50 11.67 6.77
CA PRO A 332 4.62 11.55 7.73
C PRO A 332 5.16 10.12 7.89
N TRP A 333 4.41 9.12 7.44
CA TRP A 333 4.86 7.73 7.36
C TRP A 333 5.87 7.48 6.21
N GLY A 334 5.96 8.39 5.24
CA GLY A 334 6.72 8.25 4.00
C GLY A 334 8.18 7.84 4.23
N PRO A 335 8.98 8.61 5.00
CA PRO A 335 10.38 8.28 5.23
C PRO A 335 10.59 6.89 5.85
N LEU A 336 9.85 6.54 6.90
CA LEU A 336 10.03 5.25 7.58
C LEU A 336 9.68 4.05 6.69
N SER A 337 8.70 4.19 5.81
CA SER A 337 8.35 3.15 4.84
C SER A 337 9.46 2.86 3.82
N CYS A 338 10.46 3.73 3.71
CA CYS A 338 11.58 3.61 2.78
C CYS A 338 12.82 2.90 3.37
N LEU A 339 12.73 2.39 4.60
CA LEU A 339 13.86 1.83 5.37
C LEU A 339 14.66 0.76 4.62
N ALA A 340 13.99 -0.06 3.81
CA ALA A 340 14.63 -1.14 3.06
C ALA A 340 15.43 -0.63 1.84
N PHE A 341 15.07 0.53 1.28
CA PHE A 341 15.69 1.09 0.08
C PHE A 341 16.85 2.02 0.42
N ASP A 342 16.65 2.90 1.40
CA ASP A 342 17.67 3.83 1.89
C ASP A 342 17.49 4.03 3.39
N ARG A 343 18.25 3.25 4.17
CA ARG A 343 18.17 3.26 5.63
C ARG A 343 18.52 4.64 6.22
N GLN A 344 19.52 5.32 5.64
CA GLN A 344 19.98 6.61 6.16
C GLN A 344 18.91 7.67 5.93
N ALA A 345 18.39 7.77 4.70
CA ALA A 345 17.31 8.71 4.35
C ALA A 345 16.05 8.49 5.19
N ALA A 346 15.68 7.22 5.42
CA ALA A 346 14.51 6.86 6.22
C ALA A 346 14.65 7.28 7.68
N LEU A 347 15.79 6.99 8.30
CA LEU A 347 16.06 7.30 9.71
C LEU A 347 16.24 8.80 9.95
N ASP A 348 17.01 9.48 9.09
CA ASP A 348 17.16 10.94 9.15
C ASP A 348 15.80 11.62 8.99
N GLY A 349 15.01 11.14 8.01
CA GLY A 349 13.68 11.64 7.74
C GLY A 349 12.74 11.52 8.94
N THR A 350 12.68 10.31 9.50
CA THR A 350 11.82 9.99 10.64
C THR A 350 12.23 10.79 11.89
N ARG A 351 13.53 10.91 12.17
CA ARG A 351 14.03 11.67 13.33
C ARG A 351 13.81 13.17 13.16
N ALA A 352 14.02 13.72 11.97
CA ALA A 352 13.78 15.13 11.71
C ALA A 352 12.30 15.48 11.88
N LEU A 353 11.38 14.63 11.38
CA LEU A 353 9.94 14.76 11.62
C LEU A 353 9.63 14.78 13.12
N LEU A 354 10.01 13.74 13.86
CA LEU A 354 9.62 13.59 15.27
C LEU A 354 10.31 14.59 16.21
N SER A 355 11.52 15.07 15.86
CA SER A 355 12.20 16.09 16.67
C SER A 355 11.67 17.50 16.41
N THR A 356 11.28 17.81 15.17
CA THR A 356 10.68 19.10 14.81
C THR A 356 9.22 19.20 15.25
N TYR A 357 8.51 18.06 15.24
CA TYR A 357 7.07 17.94 15.46
C TYR A 357 6.77 16.88 16.54
N PRO A 358 7.09 17.15 17.82
CA PRO A 358 7.02 16.15 18.88
C PRO A 358 5.60 15.67 19.21
N ASN A 359 4.56 16.41 18.82
CA ASN A 359 3.16 16.04 19.04
C ASN A 359 2.47 15.50 17.78
N LEU A 360 3.23 15.14 16.74
CA LEU A 360 2.68 14.71 15.45
C LEU A 360 1.92 13.38 15.51
N LEU A 361 2.31 12.48 16.42
CA LEU A 361 1.77 11.12 16.47
C LEU A 361 0.39 11.09 17.16
N LEU A 362 -0.54 10.31 16.59
CA LEU A 362 -1.85 9.99 17.17
C LEU A 362 -1.78 8.63 17.86
N ASP A 363 -1.79 8.61 19.20
CA ASP A 363 -1.60 7.41 20.01
C ASP A 363 -0.39 6.56 19.57
N GLY A 364 0.72 7.24 19.24
CA GLY A 364 1.96 6.60 18.78
C GLY A 364 2.00 6.23 17.30
N ARG A 365 0.92 6.45 16.54
CA ARG A 365 0.84 6.21 15.09
C ARG A 365 1.02 7.49 14.29
N PHE A 366 1.51 7.36 13.07
CA PHE A 366 1.51 8.49 12.14
C PHE A 366 0.07 8.84 11.71
N PRO A 367 -0.28 10.13 11.63
CA PRO A 367 -1.54 10.56 11.02
C PRO A 367 -1.50 10.38 9.50
N GLY A 368 -2.66 10.45 8.85
CA GLY A 368 -2.79 10.34 7.39
C GLY A 368 -2.02 11.43 6.64
N GLY A 369 -1.95 12.63 7.21
CA GLY A 369 -1.17 13.75 6.68
C GLY A 369 -1.02 14.88 7.69
N PHE A 370 -0.09 15.79 7.42
CA PHE A 370 0.03 17.05 8.16
C PHE A 370 0.60 18.15 7.26
N ASN A 371 0.29 19.41 7.56
CA ASN A 371 0.72 20.57 6.78
C ASN A 371 1.14 21.73 7.71
N PRO A 372 2.46 21.90 7.95
CA PRO A 372 2.99 23.00 8.76
C PRO A 372 2.74 24.40 8.19
N SER A 373 2.43 24.51 6.90
CA SER A 373 2.12 25.79 6.24
C SER A 373 0.70 26.28 6.54
N VAL A 374 -0.17 25.42 7.08
CA VAL A 374 -1.54 25.74 7.43
C VAL A 374 -1.67 25.87 8.93
N LYS A 375 -2.25 26.98 9.41
CA LYS A 375 -2.38 27.26 10.84
C LYS A 375 -3.15 26.14 11.56
N GLY A 376 -2.54 25.60 12.62
CA GLY A 376 -3.18 24.70 13.57
C GLY A 376 -2.78 25.00 15.02
N PRO A 377 -3.00 24.07 15.95
CA PRO A 377 -2.80 24.30 17.38
C PRO A 377 -1.32 24.35 17.80
N GLY A 378 -0.43 23.79 16.99
CA GLY A 378 1.00 23.65 17.29
C GLY A 378 1.91 23.91 16.08
N PRO A 379 3.23 23.73 16.23
CA PRO A 379 4.20 23.88 15.14
C PRO A 379 3.94 22.93 13.96
N GLU A 380 3.21 21.84 14.17
CA GLU A 380 2.79 20.88 13.15
C GLU A 380 1.80 21.46 12.13
N GLY A 381 1.18 22.59 12.44
CA GLY A 381 0.14 23.19 11.61
C GLY A 381 -1.13 22.34 11.58
N TRP A 382 -1.72 22.15 10.40
CA TRP A 382 -2.84 21.24 10.25
C TRP A 382 -2.36 19.79 10.36
N VAL A 383 -3.05 18.96 11.14
CA VAL A 383 -2.76 17.53 11.28
C VAL A 383 -4.07 16.79 11.04
N ASP A 384 -4.05 15.75 10.22
CA ASP A 384 -5.19 14.83 10.09
C ASP A 384 -5.45 14.21 11.47
N ASP A 385 -6.71 14.20 11.91
CA ASP A 385 -7.10 13.61 13.19
C ASP A 385 -7.25 12.08 13.11
N ARG A 386 -6.81 11.49 11.99
CA ARG A 386 -6.95 10.07 11.67
C ARG A 386 -5.61 9.45 11.30
N SER A 387 -5.44 8.19 11.67
CA SER A 387 -4.52 7.26 11.02
C SER A 387 -5.26 6.46 9.96
N VAL A 388 -4.59 6.15 8.85
CA VAL A 388 -5.14 5.38 7.72
C VAL A 388 -4.56 3.98 7.70
N ALA A 389 -5.39 2.96 7.51
CA ALA A 389 -5.01 1.57 7.64
C ALA A 389 -3.91 1.11 6.67
N ILE A 390 -3.99 1.52 5.40
CA ILE A 390 -3.02 1.13 4.37
C ILE A 390 -1.62 1.71 4.65
N ASP A 391 -1.56 2.91 5.23
CA ASP A 391 -0.31 3.55 5.65
C ASP A 391 0.33 2.78 6.80
N GLN A 392 -0.46 2.38 7.81
CA GLN A 392 0.02 1.60 8.93
C GLN A 392 0.47 0.19 8.50
N GLY A 393 -0.29 -0.44 7.62
CA GLY A 393 0.05 -1.74 7.05
C GLY A 393 1.36 -1.72 6.27
N LEU A 394 1.53 -0.70 5.42
CA LEU A 394 2.77 -0.50 4.68
C LEU A 394 3.96 -0.35 5.62
N LEU A 395 3.83 0.42 6.71
CA LEU A 395 4.90 0.56 7.71
C LEU A 395 5.27 -0.79 8.35
N VAL A 396 4.28 -1.56 8.81
CA VAL A 396 4.54 -2.89 9.42
C VAL A 396 5.33 -3.78 8.48
N MET A 397 4.88 -3.86 7.22
CA MET A 397 5.47 -4.72 6.20
C MET A 397 6.86 -4.26 5.75
N MET A 398 7.02 -2.97 5.42
CA MET A 398 8.28 -2.44 4.90
C MET A 398 9.37 -2.41 5.96
N ILE A 399 9.04 -2.13 7.22
CA ILE A 399 9.98 -2.26 8.33
C ILE A 399 10.41 -3.73 8.48
N GLU A 400 9.47 -4.68 8.42
CA GLU A 400 9.83 -6.09 8.56
C GLU A 400 10.71 -6.57 7.39
N ASN A 401 10.39 -6.17 6.16
CA ASN A 401 11.21 -6.45 4.99
C ASN A 401 12.62 -5.85 5.11
N ALA A 402 12.76 -4.65 5.67
CA ALA A 402 14.07 -4.05 5.93
C ALA A 402 14.88 -4.81 6.99
N ARG A 403 14.22 -5.38 8.01
CA ARG A 403 14.88 -6.09 9.12
C ARG A 403 15.30 -7.51 8.76
N THR A 404 14.39 -8.26 8.14
CA THR A 404 14.55 -9.72 7.97
C THR A 404 14.23 -10.18 6.54
N GLY A 405 13.65 -9.32 5.71
CA GLY A 405 13.11 -9.71 4.41
C GLY A 405 11.94 -10.69 4.52
N MET A 406 11.24 -10.77 5.66
CA MET A 406 10.27 -11.83 5.93
C MET A 406 9.19 -11.96 4.86
N ILE A 407 8.49 -10.88 4.52
CA ILE A 407 7.38 -10.93 3.56
C ILE A 407 7.92 -11.25 2.16
N TRP A 408 9.03 -10.64 1.77
CA TRP A 408 9.73 -10.98 0.53
C TRP A 408 10.10 -12.46 0.42
N ASN A 409 10.78 -13.01 1.42
CA ASN A 409 11.19 -14.41 1.45
C ASN A 409 9.99 -15.36 1.42
N LEU A 410 8.90 -14.96 2.09
CA LEU A 410 7.65 -15.69 2.07
C LEU A 410 7.03 -15.71 0.67
N MET A 411 6.90 -14.54 0.05
CA MET A 411 6.19 -14.36 -1.22
C MET A 411 6.99 -14.80 -2.44
N ARG A 412 8.33 -14.82 -2.38
CA ARG A 412 9.20 -15.47 -3.40
C ARG A 412 8.86 -16.96 -3.60
N ARG A 413 8.30 -17.62 -2.59
CA ARG A 413 7.87 -19.04 -2.65
C ARG A 413 6.47 -19.21 -3.24
N SER A 414 5.75 -18.13 -3.52
CA SER A 414 4.40 -18.21 -4.10
C SER A 414 4.47 -18.64 -5.57
N PRO A 415 3.91 -19.80 -5.95
CA PRO A 415 3.87 -20.22 -7.35
C PRO A 415 3.03 -19.27 -8.21
N ILE A 416 2.05 -18.60 -7.62
CA ILE A 416 1.19 -17.60 -8.28
C ILE A 416 2.03 -16.39 -8.69
N LEU A 417 2.79 -15.81 -7.77
CA LEU A 417 3.61 -14.63 -8.07
C LEU A 417 4.72 -14.97 -9.04
N ARG A 418 5.41 -16.11 -8.85
CA ARG A 418 6.42 -16.58 -9.78
C ARG A 418 5.86 -16.73 -11.20
N THR A 419 4.75 -17.44 -11.36
CA THR A 419 4.09 -17.62 -12.67
C THR A 419 3.69 -16.28 -13.28
N GLY A 420 3.14 -15.37 -12.46
CA GLY A 420 2.74 -14.04 -12.91
C GLY A 420 3.91 -13.19 -13.38
N LEU A 421 5.01 -13.16 -12.63
CA LEU A 421 6.24 -12.45 -12.97
C LEU A 421 6.89 -13.03 -14.25
N GLU A 422 7.03 -14.35 -14.35
CA GLU A 422 7.57 -15.02 -15.53
C GLU A 422 6.71 -14.72 -16.78
N ARG A 423 5.38 -14.74 -16.65
CA ARG A 423 4.45 -14.38 -17.74
C ARG A 423 4.46 -12.89 -18.09
N ALA A 424 4.82 -12.03 -17.14
CA ALA A 424 5.08 -10.61 -17.39
C ALA A 424 6.47 -10.35 -18.03
N GLY A 425 7.28 -11.40 -18.21
CA GLY A 425 8.61 -11.31 -18.81
C GLY A 425 9.70 -10.90 -17.83
N PHE A 426 9.47 -11.02 -16.52
CA PHE A 426 10.52 -10.83 -15.53
C PHE A 426 11.53 -11.97 -15.56
N THR A 427 12.81 -11.64 -15.42
CA THR A 427 13.94 -12.57 -15.36
C THR A 427 14.98 -12.08 -14.36
N GLY A 428 15.98 -12.90 -14.02
CA GLY A 428 17.07 -12.51 -13.12
C GLY A 428 16.81 -12.84 -11.65
N GLY A 429 17.78 -12.50 -10.81
CA GLY A 429 17.68 -12.56 -9.35
C GLY A 429 17.14 -13.90 -8.83
N TRP A 430 16.17 -13.84 -7.93
CA TRP A 430 15.57 -15.01 -7.30
C TRP A 430 14.64 -15.82 -8.23
N LEU A 431 14.26 -15.29 -9.40
CA LEU A 431 13.46 -16.02 -10.38
C LEU A 431 14.29 -17.09 -11.09
N ASP A 432 15.58 -16.84 -11.29
CA ASP A 432 16.50 -17.80 -11.93
C ASP A 432 16.95 -18.92 -10.97
N GLU A 433 16.72 -18.75 -9.67
CA GLU A 433 16.96 -19.78 -8.67
C GLU A 433 15.90 -20.89 -8.77
N LYS A 434 16.33 -22.16 -8.60
CA LYS A 434 15.39 -23.29 -8.52
C LYS A 434 14.44 -23.07 -7.34
N PRO A 435 13.12 -23.30 -7.49
CA PRO A 435 12.20 -23.22 -6.37
C PRO A 435 12.69 -24.14 -5.24
N ALA A 436 12.86 -23.58 -4.04
CA ALA A 436 13.05 -24.41 -2.85
C ALA A 436 11.83 -25.33 -2.75
N LEU A 437 12.05 -26.65 -2.76
CA LEU A 437 10.98 -27.63 -2.59
C LEU A 437 10.26 -27.33 -1.28
N ALA A 438 8.94 -27.08 -1.37
CA ALA A 438 8.08 -26.72 -0.25
C ALA A 438 7.78 -27.90 0.66
#